data_AF-A0A497PD74-F1
#
_entry.id   AF-A0A497PD74-F1
#
_cell.length_a   1.000
_cell.length_b   1.000
_cell.length_c   1.000
_cell.angle_alpha   90.00
_cell.angle_beta   90.00
_cell.angle_gamma   90.00
#
_symmetry.space_group_name_H-M   'P 1'
#
loop_
_entity.id
_entity.type
_entity.pdbx_description
1 polymer ?
#
loop_
_entity_poly.entity_id
_entity_poly.type
_entity_poly.pdbx_seq_one_letter_code
_entity_poly.pdbx_strand_id
1 'polypeptide(L)'
;MIRPMTKDCYDLLMMDLPLRMTMVVDFGVDTPEHYSALQRAVRAGATAEELDKALGKGKLLTALVKYHTGIDIEFETTYDKLDAVGFDQ
;
A
#
# COMPACT_ATOMS: atom_id res chain seq x y z
N MET A 1 0.59 -13.28 11.82
CA MET A 1 0.24 -14.00 10.58
C MET A 1 -0.04 -12.93 9.52
N ILE A 2 0.62 -12.99 8.37
CA ILE A 2 0.41 -12.04 7.27
C ILE A 2 -0.81 -12.50 6.46
N ARG A 3 -1.68 -11.57 6.05
CA ARG A 3 -2.84 -11.91 5.20
C ARG A 3 -2.35 -12.42 3.84
N PRO A 4 -2.93 -13.50 3.26
CA PRO A 4 -2.49 -14.04 1.98
C PRO A 4 -2.40 -12.99 0.86
N MET A 5 -3.37 -12.07 0.80
CA MET A 5 -3.38 -11.00 -0.19
C MET A 5 -2.19 -10.03 -0.05
N THR A 6 -1.78 -9.71 1.18
CA THR A 6 -0.60 -8.86 1.41
C THR A 6 0.67 -9.56 0.96
N LYS A 7 0.79 -10.86 1.23
CA LYS A 7 1.92 -11.66 0.75
C LYS A 7 1.98 -11.67 -0.78
N ASP A 8 0.86 -11.91 -1.45
CA ASP A 8 0.79 -11.88 -2.91
C ASP A 8 1.16 -10.49 -3.46
N CYS A 9 0.69 -9.41 -2.84
CA CYS A 9 1.04 -8.04 -3.23
C CYS A 9 2.56 -7.79 -3.11
N TYR A 10 3.15 -8.18 -1.98
CA TYR A 10 4.59 -8.10 -1.75
C TYR A 10 5.39 -8.82 -2.85
N ASP A 11 5.01 -10.07 -3.16
CA ASP A 11 5.68 -10.87 -4.19
C ASP A 11 5.57 -10.22 -5.58
N LEU A 12 4.38 -9.73 -5.95
CA LEU A 12 4.15 -9.05 -7.23
C LEU A 12 4.98 -7.76 -7.35
N LEU A 13 5.03 -6.93 -6.30
CA LEU A 13 5.85 -5.73 -6.27
C LEU A 13 7.33 -6.08 -6.43
N MET A 14 7.78 -7.15 -5.77
CA MET A 14 9.18 -7.57 -5.86
C MET A 14 9.57 -8.03 -7.26
N MET A 15 8.67 -8.79 -7.89
CA MET A 15 8.83 -9.32 -9.25
C MET A 15 8.54 -8.31 -10.36
N ASP A 16 8.12 -7.08 -10.03
CA ASP A 16 7.67 -6.07 -11.02
C ASP A 16 6.52 -6.57 -11.90
N LEU A 17 5.55 -7.22 -11.25
CA LEU A 17 4.35 -7.72 -11.89
C LEU A 17 3.14 -6.82 -11.58
N PRO A 18 2.14 -6.77 -12.48
CA PRO A 18 0.93 -6.00 -12.26
C PRO A 18 0.16 -6.43 -11.00
N LEU A 19 -0.36 -5.46 -10.25
CA LEU A 19 -1.26 -5.72 -9.13
C LEU A 19 -2.66 -6.11 -9.62
N ARG A 20 -3.35 -6.91 -8.81
CA ARG A 20 -4.77 -7.20 -9.01
C ARG A 20 -5.61 -6.01 -8.57
N MET A 21 -6.80 -5.85 -9.14
CA MET A 21 -7.70 -4.72 -8.83
C MET A 21 -8.01 -4.58 -7.33
N THR A 22 -8.15 -5.69 -6.60
CA THR A 22 -8.36 -5.63 -5.14
C THR A 22 -7.16 -5.04 -4.40
N MET A 23 -5.94 -5.41 -4.79
CA MET A 23 -4.71 -4.85 -4.21
C MET A 23 -4.55 -3.37 -4.53
N VAL A 24 -4.93 -2.95 -5.75
CA VAL A 24 -4.92 -1.54 -6.14
C VAL A 24 -5.79 -0.71 -5.19
N VAL A 25 -7.00 -1.20 -4.89
CA VAL A 25 -7.93 -0.56 -3.96
C VAL A 25 -7.40 -0.58 -2.52
N ASP A 26 -6.94 -1.73 -2.05
CA ASP A 26 -6.57 -1.92 -0.65
C ASP A 26 -5.24 -1.25 -0.27
N PHE A 27 -4.38 -0.99 -1.25
CA PHE A 27 -3.11 -0.28 -1.10
C PHE A 27 -3.12 1.14 -1.70
N GLY A 28 -4.26 1.66 -2.14
CA GLY A 28 -4.39 3.04 -2.62
C GLY A 28 -3.52 3.36 -3.84
N VAL A 29 -3.38 2.41 -4.77
CA VAL A 29 -2.50 2.54 -5.95
C VAL A 29 -3.24 3.20 -7.12
N ASP A 30 -3.61 4.46 -6.96
CA ASP A 30 -4.41 5.19 -7.98
C ASP A 30 -3.62 5.63 -9.22
N THR A 31 -2.29 5.72 -9.13
CA THR A 31 -1.43 6.27 -10.18
C THR A 31 -0.20 5.38 -10.42
N PRO A 32 0.45 5.48 -11.60
CA PRO A 32 1.74 4.84 -11.83
C PRO A 32 2.81 5.25 -10.79
N GLU A 33 2.76 6.48 -10.30
CA GLU A 33 3.64 7.00 -9.26
C GLU A 33 3.44 6.27 -7.93
N HIS A 34 2.19 5.99 -7.53
CA HIS A 34 1.89 5.17 -6.36
C HIS A 34 2.48 3.76 -6.49
N TYR A 35 2.31 3.12 -7.66
CA TYR A 35 2.88 1.79 -7.90
C TYR A 35 4.41 1.83 -7.78
N SER A 36 5.05 2.78 -8.46
CA SER A 36 6.52 2.89 -8.46
C SER A 36 7.07 3.19 -7.07
N ALA A 37 6.43 4.08 -6.31
CA ALA A 37 6.86 4.44 -4.97
C ALA A 37 6.69 3.26 -3.99
N LEU A 38 5.56 2.55 -4.05
CA LEU A 38 5.33 1.37 -3.22
C LEU A 38 6.31 0.24 -3.58
N GLN A 39 6.52 -0.03 -4.87
CA GLN A 39 7.52 -1.00 -5.33
C GLN A 39 8.93 -0.66 -4.84
N ARG A 40 9.34 0.61 -4.95
CA ARG A 40 10.65 1.08 -4.46
C ARG A 40 10.79 0.85 -2.97
N ALA A 41 9.75 1.08 -2.18
CA ALA A 41 9.78 0.81 -0.75
C ALA A 41 10.00 -0.67 -0.45
N VAL A 42 9.28 -1.57 -1.10
CA VAL A 42 9.48 -3.02 -0.95
C VAL A 42 10.91 -3.41 -1.37
N ARG A 43 11.41 -2.89 -2.50
CA ARG A 43 12.78 -3.14 -2.98
C ARG A 43 13.87 -2.55 -2.08
N ALA A 44 13.56 -1.51 -1.32
CA ALA A 44 14.45 -0.88 -0.36
C ALA A 44 14.45 -1.59 1.01
N GLY A 45 13.57 -2.58 1.22
CA GLY A 45 13.56 -3.41 2.43
C GLY A 45 12.28 -3.36 3.24
N ALA A 46 11.22 -2.69 2.76
CA ALA A 46 9.91 -2.77 3.42
C ALA A 46 9.43 -4.22 3.47
N THR A 47 9.03 -4.71 4.65
CA THR A 47 8.66 -6.12 4.81
C THR A 47 7.19 -6.38 4.50
N ALA A 48 6.83 -7.63 4.23
CA ALA A 48 5.44 -8.04 4.08
C ALA A 48 4.60 -7.76 5.34
N GLU A 49 5.20 -7.84 6.54
CA GLU A 49 4.54 -7.47 7.80
C GLU A 49 4.27 -5.96 7.92
N GLU A 50 5.20 -5.12 7.46
CA GLU A 50 4.99 -3.67 7.43
C GLU A 50 3.87 -3.31 6.45
N LEU A 51 3.88 -3.93 5.27
CA LEU A 51 2.83 -3.78 4.27
C LEU A 51 1.47 -4.25 4.82
N ASP A 52 1.42 -5.36 5.55
CA ASP A 52 0.19 -5.91 6.14
C ASP A 52 -0.38 -5.03 7.27
N LYS A 53 0.48 -4.31 8.00
CA LYS A 53 0.07 -3.32 9.00
C LYS A 53 -0.51 -2.06 8.37
N ALA A 54 -0.03 -1.70 7.19
CA ALA A 54 -0.45 -0.51 6.44
C ALA A 54 -1.66 -0.77 5.52
N LEU A 55 -2.06 -2.03 5.34
CA LEU A 55 -3.21 -2.42 4.52
C LEU A 55 -4.47 -1.61 4.88
N GLY A 56 -5.08 -0.99 3.85
CA GLY A 56 -6.28 -0.17 4.00
C GLY A 56 -6.08 1.14 4.78
N LYS A 57 -4.82 1.60 4.96
CA LYS A 57 -4.50 2.80 5.74
C LYS A 57 -3.54 3.68 4.95
N GLY A 58 -4.07 4.62 4.17
CA GLY A 58 -3.30 5.49 3.27
C GLY A 58 -2.18 6.24 3.99
N LYS A 59 -2.46 6.81 5.16
CA LYS A 59 -1.45 7.51 5.98
C LYS A 59 -0.28 6.62 6.40
N LEU A 60 -0.52 5.33 6.68
CA LEU A 60 0.56 4.40 7.01
C LEU A 60 1.35 3.99 5.77
N LEU A 61 0.71 3.87 4.61
CA LEU A 61 1.39 3.62 3.33
C LEU A 61 2.29 4.79 2.93
N THR A 62 1.79 6.02 3.05
CA THR A 62 2.58 7.26 2.91
C THR A 62 3.82 7.24 3.80
N ALA A 63 3.64 6.97 5.10
CA ALA A 63 4.74 6.92 6.05
C ALA A 63 5.75 5.80 5.74
N LEU A 64 5.25 4.62 5.34
CA LEU A 64 6.07 3.47 4.96
C LEU A 64 6.96 3.79 3.76
N VAL A 65 6.37 4.34 2.69
CA VAL A 65 7.12 4.71 1.48
C VAL A 65 8.15 5.78 1.79
N LYS A 66 7.78 6.82 2.55
CA LYS A 66 8.69 7.89 2.96
C LYS A 66 9.86 7.36 3.79
N TYR A 67 9.60 6.45 4.73
CA TYR A 67 10.63 5.85 5.58
C TYR A 67 11.66 5.05 4.77
N HIS A 68 11.20 4.20 3.83
CA HIS A 68 12.10 3.32 3.07
C HIS A 68 12.77 3.98 1.86
N THR A 69 12.21 5.07 1.34
CA THR A 69 12.69 5.66 0.06
C THR A 69 13.00 7.14 0.10
N GLY A 70 12.51 7.87 1.11
CA GLY A 70 12.54 9.34 1.15
C GLY A 70 11.58 10.02 0.16
N ILE A 71 10.79 9.27 -0.62
CA ILE A 71 9.81 9.81 -1.57
C ILE A 71 8.63 10.40 -0.79
N ASP A 72 8.22 11.61 -1.16
CA ASP A 72 7.05 12.29 -0.59
C ASP A 72 5.87 12.10 -1.55
N ILE A 73 4.96 11.19 -1.20
CA ILE A 73 3.76 10.86 -1.97
C ILE A 73 2.64 10.46 -1.02
N GLU A 74 1.43 10.95 -1.27
CA GLU A 74 0.29 10.69 -0.40
C GLU A 74 -0.56 9.54 -0.97
N PHE A 75 -0.69 8.48 -0.19
CA PHE A 75 -1.64 7.42 -0.43
C PHE A 75 -2.97 7.71 0.28
N GLU A 76 -4.06 7.42 -0.39
CA GLU A 76 -5.41 7.38 0.15
C GLU A 76 -6.06 6.07 -0.30
N THR A 77 -6.68 5.33 0.62
CA THR A 77 -7.38 4.08 0.31
C THR A 77 -8.88 4.30 0.31
N THR A 78 -9.63 3.40 -0.33
CA THR A 78 -11.10 3.43 -0.27
C THR A 78 -11.62 3.34 1.17
N TYR A 79 -10.88 2.69 2.07
CA TYR A 79 -11.24 2.59 3.49
C TYR A 79 -11.09 3.92 4.22
N ASP A 80 -10.04 4.69 3.93
CA ASP A 80 -9.88 6.05 4.48
C ASP A 80 -11.08 6.94 4.09
N LYS A 81 -11.57 6.78 2.84
CA LYS A 81 -12.76 7.48 2.36
C LYS A 81 -14.01 7.03 3.12
N LEU A 82 -14.23 5.73 3.26
CA LEU A 82 -15.39 5.17 3.97
C LEU A 82 -15.45 5.62 5.43
N ASP A 83 -14.31 5.61 6.12
CA ASP A 83 -14.19 6.09 7.50
C ASP A 83 -14.51 7.60 7.58
N ALA A 84 -14.10 8.39 6.58
CA ALA A 84 -14.36 9.83 6.53
C ALA A 84 -15.82 10.19 6.26
N VAL A 85 -16.59 9.34 5.56
CA VAL A 85 -18.02 9.61 5.29
C VAL A 85 -18.90 9.34 6.50
N GLY A 86 -18.38 8.71 7.56
CA GLY A 86 -19.11 8.47 8.80
C GLY A 86 -20.39 7.66 8.58
N PHE A 87 -20.29 6.34 8.59
CA PHE A 87 -21.46 5.56 8.98
C PHE A 87 -21.62 5.74 10.48
N ASP A 88 -22.32 6.79 10.89
CA ASP A 88 -22.94 6.88 12.21
C ASP A 88 -23.76 5.59 12.42
N GLN A 89 -23.21 4.66 13.20
CA GLN A 89 -23.95 3.56 13.84
C GLN A 89 -24.03 3.83 15.33
#